data_AF-A0A2N5IY68-F1
#
_entry.id   AF-A0A2N5IY68-F1
#
_cell.length_a   1.000
_cell.length_b   1.000
_cell.length_c   1.000
_cell.angle_alpha   90.00
_cell.angle_beta   90.00
_cell.angle_gamma   90.00
#
_symmetry.space_group_name_H-M   'P 1'
#
loop_
_entity.id
_entity.type
_entity.pdbx_description
1 polymer ?
#
loop_
_entity_poly.entity_id
_entity_poly.type
_entity_poly.pdbx_seq_one_letter_code
_entity_poly.pdbx_strand_id
1 'polypeptide(L)'
;MLGDEHADILELLAGRTDDGTIRALAFECLISGLRDERVTSLLNVIGWRGQFECFAVGGEPAESMAATVAKIGQVITDLGGVSPLIGVYGAFVIVCARVQAAVSPGIASTNMLPAFSEGAAVYVSPMREGVEGASHAVRETLFSLQAAPSIVEPARPLRADDLLPERALIGDDMAREELYRNVYQVLHGSSEDDPTFVTVSTFLRHGGSLEATAKELNIHPNTVRYRLKRAAETTGWDATDPRDAFVLNTAIAIGRIRDR
;
A
#
# COMPACT_ATOMS: atom_id res chain seq x y z
N MET A 1 -20.16 21.65 -20.82
CA MET A 1 -19.83 23.01 -20.35
C MET A 1 -18.86 22.78 -19.18
N LEU A 2 -17.57 22.73 -19.50
CA LEU A 2 -16.50 22.38 -18.57
C LEU A 2 -16.17 23.65 -17.78
N GLY A 3 -16.64 23.70 -16.54
CA GLY A 3 -16.29 24.75 -15.59
C GLY A 3 -14.88 24.51 -15.07
N ASP A 4 -14.07 25.54 -15.20
CA ASP A 4 -12.72 25.70 -14.69
C ASP A 4 -12.69 25.55 -13.16
N GLU A 5 -12.29 24.39 -12.64
CA GLU A 5 -12.09 24.13 -11.19
C GLU A 5 -10.58 24.17 -10.85
N HIS A 6 -9.90 25.24 -11.26
CA HIS A 6 -8.53 25.52 -10.85
C HIS A 6 -8.50 26.53 -9.70
N ALA A 7 -8.76 26.04 -8.48
CA ALA A 7 -8.43 26.81 -7.27
C ALA A 7 -6.90 27.06 -7.23
N ASP A 8 -6.52 28.33 -7.09
CA ASP A 8 -5.14 28.79 -6.97
C ASP A 8 -4.53 28.27 -5.65
N ILE A 9 -3.22 28.03 -5.61
CA ILE A 9 -2.49 27.65 -4.38
C ILE A 9 -2.76 28.66 -3.26
N LEU A 10 -2.91 29.94 -3.61
CA LEU A 10 -3.23 31.00 -2.65
C LEU A 10 -4.65 30.88 -2.07
N GLU A 11 -5.61 30.36 -2.84
CA GLU A 11 -6.96 30.04 -2.35
C GLU A 11 -6.94 28.82 -1.44
N LEU A 12 -6.15 27.79 -1.79
CA LEU A 12 -5.97 26.59 -0.94
C LEU A 12 -5.33 26.92 0.42
N LEU A 13 -4.45 27.92 0.45
CA LEU A 13 -3.81 28.38 1.68
C LEU A 13 -4.69 29.33 2.49
N ALA A 14 -5.79 29.86 1.93
CA ALA A 14 -6.67 30.85 2.56
C ALA A 14 -5.92 32.00 3.27
N GLY A 15 -4.76 32.42 2.71
CA GLY A 15 -3.89 33.45 3.29
C GLY A 15 -3.05 33.04 4.50
N ARG A 16 -3.02 31.76 4.89
CA ARG A 16 -2.17 31.23 5.97
C ARG A 16 -0.83 30.75 5.41
N THR A 17 0.25 31.27 5.98
CA THR A 17 1.62 31.02 5.49
C THR A 17 2.51 30.31 6.49
N ASP A 18 1.98 29.84 7.62
CA ASP A 18 2.78 29.06 8.56
C ASP A 18 3.02 27.64 8.00
N ASP A 19 4.24 27.13 8.20
CA ASP A 19 4.62 25.80 7.69
C ASP A 19 3.69 24.68 8.19
N GLY A 20 3.06 24.83 9.35
CA GLY A 20 2.13 23.85 9.91
C GLY A 20 0.89 23.70 9.03
N THR A 21 0.26 24.83 8.68
CA THR A 21 -0.88 24.85 7.75
C THR A 21 -0.51 24.31 6.37
N ILE A 22 0.67 24.67 5.84
CA ILE A 22 1.12 24.17 4.53
C ILE A 22 1.34 22.64 4.56
N ARG A 23 1.92 22.09 5.62
CA ARG A 23 2.09 20.64 5.79
C ARG A 23 0.76 19.91 5.88
N ALA A 24 -0.19 20.45 6.64
CA ALA A 24 -1.53 19.87 6.74
C ALA A 24 -2.23 19.85 5.38
N LEU A 25 -2.23 20.98 4.66
CA LEU A 25 -2.81 21.06 3.31
C LEU A 25 -2.12 20.09 2.33
N ALA A 26 -0.79 20.01 2.36
CA ALA A 26 -0.04 19.08 1.50
C ALA A 26 -0.44 17.62 1.80
N PHE A 27 -0.59 17.25 3.08
CA PHE A 27 -1.07 15.94 3.48
C PHE A 27 -2.47 15.65 2.93
N GLU A 28 -3.42 16.59 3.12
CA GLU A 28 -4.80 16.49 2.62
C GLU A 28 -4.86 16.30 1.10
N CYS A 29 -4.02 17.02 0.35
CA CYS A 29 -3.91 16.85 -1.09
C CYS A 29 -3.45 15.43 -1.46
N LEU A 30 -2.35 14.97 -0.86
CA LEU A 30 -1.76 13.66 -1.17
C LEU A 30 -2.72 12.51 -0.90
N ILE A 31 -3.40 12.52 0.24
CA ILE A 31 -4.31 11.44 0.61
C ILE A 31 -5.63 11.48 -0.16
N SER A 32 -6.05 12.66 -0.62
CA SER A 32 -7.13 12.81 -1.60
C SER A 32 -6.75 12.35 -3.01
N GLY A 33 -5.46 12.03 -3.26
CA GLY A 33 -4.95 11.60 -4.56
C GLY A 33 -4.56 12.74 -5.50
N LEU A 34 -4.49 13.98 -5.00
CA LEU A 34 -3.98 15.12 -5.76
C LEU A 34 -2.46 15.05 -5.84
N ARG A 35 -1.94 15.21 -7.06
CA ARG A 35 -0.53 14.95 -7.42
C ARG A 35 0.01 15.90 -8.49
N ASP A 36 -0.65 17.03 -8.68
CA ASP A 36 -0.28 18.00 -9.71
C ASP A 36 0.85 18.95 -9.26
N GLU A 37 1.23 19.89 -10.13
CA GLU A 37 2.31 20.85 -9.89
C GLU A 37 2.06 21.74 -8.66
N ARG A 38 0.81 21.92 -8.24
CA ARG A 38 0.46 22.71 -7.06
C ARG A 38 0.90 21.99 -5.80
N VAL A 39 0.64 20.68 -5.72
CA VAL A 39 1.10 19.84 -4.60
C VAL A 39 2.62 19.78 -4.57
N THR A 40 3.25 19.66 -5.75
CA THR A 40 4.71 19.74 -5.87
C THR A 40 5.26 21.05 -5.32
N SER A 41 4.60 22.17 -5.63
CA SER A 41 4.97 23.49 -5.14
C SER A 41 4.81 23.62 -3.62
N LEU A 42 3.71 23.12 -3.05
CA LEU A 42 3.50 23.09 -1.59
C LEU A 42 4.62 22.31 -0.89
N LEU A 43 4.97 21.12 -1.39
CA LEU A 43 6.05 20.29 -0.86
C LEU A 43 7.42 20.98 -0.96
N ASN A 44 7.70 21.67 -2.07
CA ASN A 44 8.94 22.43 -2.25
C ASN A 44 9.11 23.55 -1.20
N VAL A 45 8.01 24.22 -0.82
CA VAL A 45 7.99 25.30 0.18
C VAL A 45 8.41 24.76 1.55
N ILE A 46 7.95 23.57 1.94
CA ILE A 46 8.26 22.92 3.22
C ILE A 46 9.52 22.04 3.18
N GLY A 47 10.34 22.17 2.14
CA GLY A 47 11.66 21.54 2.05
C GLY A 47 11.70 20.14 1.42
N TRP A 48 10.57 19.63 0.94
CA TRP A 48 10.48 18.36 0.19
C TRP A 48 10.72 18.63 -1.30
N ARG A 49 12.00 18.79 -1.67
CA ARG A 49 12.43 19.19 -3.02
C ARG A 49 12.98 18.04 -3.85
N GLY A 50 12.70 18.08 -5.16
CA GLY A 50 13.24 17.15 -6.15
C GLY A 50 12.63 15.75 -6.05
N GLN A 51 13.38 14.76 -6.54
CA GLN A 51 13.07 13.33 -6.39
C GLN A 51 13.45 12.86 -4.98
N PHE A 52 12.61 13.18 -4.01
CA PHE A 52 12.77 12.68 -2.65
C PHE A 52 12.23 11.25 -2.55
N GLU A 53 12.86 10.45 -1.70
CA GLU A 53 12.31 9.15 -1.28
C GLU A 53 11.51 9.34 0.01
N CYS A 54 10.40 8.63 0.14
CA CYS A 54 9.52 8.71 1.30
C CYS A 54 8.82 7.38 1.57
N PHE A 55 8.26 7.26 2.77
CA PHE A 55 7.38 6.17 3.16
C PHE A 55 6.34 6.71 4.13
N ALA A 56 5.30 5.92 4.40
CA ALA A 56 4.28 6.25 5.37
C ALA A 56 4.18 5.19 6.47
N VAL A 57 3.81 5.63 7.66
CA VAL A 57 3.46 4.80 8.80
C VAL A 57 2.12 5.29 9.32
N GLY A 58 1.25 4.38 9.75
CA GLY A 58 0.03 4.80 10.41
C GLY A 58 -0.51 3.76 11.37
N GLY A 59 -1.40 4.22 12.26
CA GLY A 59 -2.07 3.39 13.25
C GLY A 59 -2.94 4.22 14.18
N GLU A 60 -3.63 3.56 15.09
CA GLU A 60 -4.41 4.23 16.13
C GLU A 60 -3.47 4.73 17.26
N PRO A 61 -3.67 5.97 17.77
CA PRO A 61 -2.89 6.49 18.90
C PRO A 61 -2.89 5.58 20.13
N ALA A 62 -1.76 5.48 20.82
CA ALA A 62 -1.70 4.79 22.13
C ALA A 62 -2.43 5.58 23.23
N GLU A 63 -2.37 6.90 23.18
CA GLU A 63 -2.91 7.80 24.22
C GLU A 63 -3.87 8.83 23.62
N SER A 64 -3.35 9.70 22.74
CA SER A 64 -4.14 10.72 22.06
C SER A 64 -3.48 11.12 20.74
N MET A 65 -4.27 11.68 19.82
CA MET A 65 -3.78 12.18 18.52
C MET A 65 -2.60 13.14 18.70
N ALA A 66 -2.73 14.13 19.59
CA ALA A 66 -1.69 15.14 19.81
C ALA A 66 -0.39 14.54 20.39
N ALA A 67 -0.50 13.60 21.34
CA ALA A 67 0.67 12.94 21.91
C ALA A 67 1.40 12.08 20.87
N THR A 68 0.67 11.34 20.04
CA THR A 68 1.23 10.53 18.95
C THR A 68 1.93 11.41 17.91
N VAL A 69 1.31 12.51 17.47
CA VAL A 69 1.91 13.48 16.55
C VAL A 69 3.23 14.04 17.11
N ALA A 70 3.23 14.47 18.38
CA ALA A 70 4.43 15.03 19.02
C ALA A 70 5.55 13.98 19.13
N LYS A 71 5.23 12.75 19.55
CA LYS A 71 6.19 11.65 19.68
C LYS A 71 6.80 11.23 18.35
N ILE A 72 5.98 11.14 17.30
CA ILE A 72 6.44 10.84 15.93
C ILE A 72 7.36 11.96 15.42
N GLY A 73 6.99 13.23 15.63
CA GLY A 73 7.83 14.37 15.26
C GLY A 73 9.20 14.34 15.96
N GLN A 74 9.21 13.99 17.25
CA GLN A 74 10.45 13.82 18.02
C GLN A 74 11.30 12.68 17.46
N VAL A 75 10.71 11.51 17.17
CA VAL A 75 11.42 10.36 16.57
C VAL A 75 12.11 10.74 15.26
N ILE A 76 11.40 11.45 14.37
CA ILE A 76 11.98 11.90 13.10
C ILE A 76 13.14 12.88 13.33
N THR A 77 13.00 13.78 14.29
CA THR A 77 14.04 14.75 14.66
C THR A 77 15.28 14.05 15.22
N ASP A 78 15.10 13.08 16.13
CA ASP A 78 16.18 12.31 16.75
C ASP A 78 16.98 11.50 15.72
N LEU A 79 16.31 11.05 14.65
CA LEU A 79 16.93 10.35 13.53
C LEU A 79 17.59 11.30 12.49
N GLY A 80 17.57 12.61 12.73
CA GLY A 80 18.17 13.62 11.84
C GLY A 80 17.33 13.92 10.58
N GLY A 81 16.05 13.59 10.60
CA GLY A 81 15.11 13.84 9.51
C GLY A 81 14.60 15.29 9.46
N VAL A 82 13.89 15.60 8.38
CA VAL A 82 13.09 16.83 8.27
C VAL A 82 11.68 16.60 8.80
N SER A 83 10.98 17.67 9.19
CA SER A 83 9.60 17.57 9.67
C SER A 83 8.72 16.78 8.69
N PRO A 84 8.03 15.73 9.15
CA PRO A 84 7.22 14.89 8.28
C PRO A 84 5.87 15.55 7.97
N LEU A 85 5.13 14.98 7.01
CA LEU A 85 3.72 15.29 6.80
C LEU A 85 2.90 14.39 7.72
N ILE A 86 1.98 14.96 8.49
CA ILE A 86 1.14 14.18 9.42
C ILE A 86 -0.31 14.60 9.24
N GLY A 87 -1.20 13.61 9.11
CA GLY A 87 -2.64 13.82 9.07
C GLY A 87 -3.38 12.86 10.00
N VAL A 88 -4.62 13.21 10.31
CA VAL A 88 -5.53 12.42 11.16
C VAL A 88 -6.76 12.04 10.34
N TYR A 89 -7.01 10.75 10.20
CA TYR A 89 -8.08 10.19 9.35
C TYR A 89 -8.92 9.22 10.16
N GLY A 90 -10.10 9.67 10.60
CA GLY A 90 -10.93 8.91 11.52
C GLY A 90 -10.19 8.64 12.83
N ALA A 91 -9.90 7.37 13.11
CA ALA A 91 -9.15 6.93 14.29
C ALA A 91 -7.63 6.86 14.08
N PHE A 92 -7.13 7.12 12.86
CA PHE A 92 -5.74 6.90 12.51
C PHE A 92 -4.91 8.18 12.49
N VAL A 93 -3.69 8.11 13.01
CA VAL A 93 -2.63 9.07 12.68
C VAL A 93 -1.78 8.45 11.58
N ILE A 94 -1.59 9.18 10.49
CA ILE A 94 -0.75 8.75 9.37
C ILE A 94 0.37 9.77 9.19
N VAL A 95 1.60 9.28 9.16
CA VAL A 95 2.81 10.08 8.94
C VAL A 95 3.43 9.68 7.61
N CYS A 96 3.74 10.65 6.75
CA CYS A 96 4.63 10.47 5.61
C CYS A 96 5.98 11.12 5.94
N ALA A 97 7.03 10.31 5.98
CA ALA A 97 8.38 10.74 6.32
C ALA A 97 9.30 10.63 5.10
N ARG A 98 10.15 11.63 4.93
CA ARG A 98 11.21 11.61 3.93
C ARG A 98 12.34 10.72 4.41
N VAL A 99 12.89 9.90 3.52
CA VAL A 99 14.10 9.13 3.77
C VAL A 99 15.29 10.09 3.75
N GLN A 100 15.92 10.25 4.91
CA GLN A 100 17.05 11.15 5.12
C GLN A 100 17.79 10.78 6.41
N ALA A 101 19.12 10.91 6.42
CA ALA A 101 19.94 10.57 7.58
C ALA A 101 19.64 9.14 8.07
N ALA A 102 19.22 8.94 9.32
CA ALA A 102 18.86 7.62 9.85
C ALA A 102 17.37 7.26 9.65
N VAL A 103 16.56 8.16 9.07
CA VAL A 103 15.14 7.91 8.80
C VAL A 103 15.01 6.94 7.63
N SER A 104 14.63 5.71 7.94
CA SER A 104 14.29 4.65 6.99
C SER A 104 13.03 3.93 7.47
N PRO A 105 12.28 3.22 6.60
CA PRO A 105 11.05 2.54 6.99
C PRO A 105 11.24 1.66 8.24
N GLY A 106 12.26 0.80 8.25
CA GLY A 106 12.51 -0.12 9.36
C GLY A 106 12.89 0.58 10.67
N ILE A 107 13.85 1.52 10.65
CA ILE A 107 14.29 2.20 11.87
C ILE A 107 13.18 3.11 12.41
N ALA A 108 12.55 3.90 11.54
CA ALA A 108 11.51 4.83 11.94
C ALA A 108 10.27 4.10 12.47
N SER A 109 9.78 3.06 11.77
CA SER A 109 8.60 2.32 12.23
C SER A 109 8.83 1.70 13.61
N THR A 110 10.01 1.09 13.85
CA THR A 110 10.33 0.51 15.16
C THR A 110 10.32 1.55 16.28
N ASN A 111 10.88 2.73 16.05
CA ASN A 111 10.89 3.81 17.06
C ASN A 111 9.50 4.48 17.22
N MET A 112 8.64 4.41 16.20
CA MET A 112 7.27 4.95 16.24
C MET A 112 6.26 4.00 16.87
N LEU A 113 6.50 2.68 16.90
CA LEU A 113 5.56 1.69 17.46
C LEU A 113 5.01 2.05 18.84
N PRO A 114 5.81 2.56 19.81
CA PRO A 114 5.29 2.95 21.12
C PRO A 114 4.36 4.17 21.10
N ALA A 115 4.20 4.87 19.97
CA ALA A 115 3.25 5.97 19.81
C ALA A 115 1.85 5.49 19.40
N PHE A 116 1.73 4.23 18.97
CA PHE A 116 0.50 3.60 18.51
C PHE A 116 0.00 2.53 19.48
N SER A 117 -1.32 2.34 19.54
CA SER A 117 -1.98 1.36 20.41
C SER A 117 -1.46 -0.06 20.18
N GLU A 118 -1.21 -0.80 21.26
CA GLU A 118 -0.76 -2.20 21.20
C GLU A 118 -1.84 -3.16 20.70
N GLY A 119 -3.11 -2.82 20.91
CA GLY A 119 -4.26 -3.63 20.49
C GLY A 119 -4.74 -3.35 19.07
N ALA A 120 -4.11 -2.40 18.36
CA ALA A 120 -4.50 -1.99 17.02
C ALA A 120 -3.37 -2.24 16.00
N ALA A 121 -3.78 -2.37 14.74
CA ALA A 121 -2.85 -2.53 13.64
C ALA A 121 -1.98 -1.26 13.45
N VAL A 122 -0.73 -1.49 13.06
CA VAL A 122 0.17 -0.45 12.57
C VAL A 122 0.63 -0.89 11.19
N TYR A 123 0.61 0.00 10.21
CA TYR A 123 1.07 -0.28 8.86
C TYR A 123 2.33 0.52 8.56
N VAL A 124 3.25 -0.07 7.79
CA VAL A 124 4.39 0.62 7.18
C VAL A 124 4.40 0.41 5.67
N SER A 125 4.41 1.50 4.92
CA SER A 125 4.49 1.43 3.46
C SER A 125 5.91 1.06 3.00
N PRO A 126 6.05 0.50 1.79
CA PRO A 126 7.32 0.48 1.09
C PRO A 126 7.84 1.89 0.83
N MET A 127 9.12 1.99 0.49
CA MET A 127 9.68 3.25 0.01
C MET A 127 9.09 3.60 -1.36
N ARG A 128 8.79 4.89 -1.53
CA ARG A 128 8.22 5.48 -2.74
C ARG A 128 8.99 6.76 -3.08
N GLU A 129 8.83 7.26 -4.30
CA GLU A 129 9.58 8.42 -4.79
C GLU A 129 8.66 9.55 -5.27
N GLY A 130 9.02 10.78 -4.91
CA GLY A 130 8.36 12.00 -5.35
C GLY A 130 6.92 12.15 -4.86
N VAL A 131 6.20 13.09 -5.47
CA VAL A 131 4.81 13.43 -5.09
C VAL A 131 3.84 12.28 -5.35
N GLU A 132 4.00 11.61 -6.49
CA GLU A 132 3.26 10.39 -6.83
C GLU A 132 3.44 9.32 -5.75
N GLY A 133 4.69 9.06 -5.38
CA GLY A 133 5.05 8.09 -4.38
C GLY A 133 4.52 8.45 -2.99
N ALA A 134 4.57 9.72 -2.61
CA ALA A 134 4.04 10.19 -1.33
C ALA A 134 2.52 10.01 -1.26
N SER A 135 1.79 10.35 -2.34
CA SER A 135 0.34 10.13 -2.43
C SER A 135 0.01 8.64 -2.33
N HIS A 136 0.76 7.80 -3.04
CA HIS A 136 0.61 6.34 -2.94
C HIS A 136 0.83 5.87 -1.48
N ALA A 137 1.94 6.25 -0.85
CA ALA A 137 2.31 5.83 0.50
C ALA A 137 1.24 6.16 1.55
N VAL A 138 0.69 7.39 1.54
CA VAL A 138 -0.34 7.78 2.52
C VAL A 138 -1.68 7.09 2.26
N ARG A 139 -2.05 6.91 0.99
CA ARG A 139 -3.32 6.26 0.61
C ARG A 139 -3.29 4.77 0.90
N GLU A 140 -2.23 4.07 0.50
CA GLU A 140 -2.07 2.65 0.82
C GLU A 140 -2.08 2.43 2.34
N THR A 141 -1.47 3.34 3.11
CA THR A 141 -1.51 3.26 4.58
C THR A 141 -2.93 3.37 5.12
N LEU A 142 -3.71 4.34 4.64
CA LEU A 142 -5.11 4.48 5.06
C LEU A 142 -5.93 3.23 4.72
N PHE A 143 -5.87 2.75 3.47
CA PHE A 143 -6.62 1.58 3.03
C PHE A 143 -6.18 0.31 3.76
N SER A 144 -4.88 0.11 4.01
CA SER A 144 -4.38 -1.01 4.81
C SER A 144 -4.92 -0.98 6.23
N LEU A 145 -4.95 0.18 6.89
CA LEU A 145 -5.50 0.29 8.25
C LEU A 145 -7.02 0.06 8.29
N GLN A 146 -7.75 0.54 7.27
CA GLN A 146 -9.19 0.26 7.13
C GLN A 146 -9.49 -1.21 6.86
N ALA A 147 -8.62 -1.90 6.12
CA ALA A 147 -8.75 -3.31 5.79
C ALA A 147 -8.26 -4.24 6.92
N ALA A 148 -7.38 -3.78 7.80
CA ALA A 148 -6.76 -4.58 8.85
C ALA A 148 -7.72 -5.44 9.71
N PRO A 149 -8.96 -5.01 10.05
CA PRO A 149 -9.91 -5.85 10.78
C PRO A 149 -10.30 -7.17 10.09
N SER A 150 -9.98 -7.36 8.80
CA SER A 150 -10.22 -8.62 8.09
C SER A 150 -9.23 -9.74 8.47
N ILE A 151 -8.10 -9.40 9.10
CA ILE A 151 -7.05 -10.35 9.49
C ILE A 151 -7.20 -10.69 10.97
N VAL A 152 -7.22 -11.98 11.29
CA VAL A 152 -7.39 -12.48 12.66
C VAL A 152 -6.16 -12.20 13.53
N GLU A 153 -4.95 -12.34 12.97
CA GLU A 153 -3.68 -12.15 13.67
C GLU A 153 -2.70 -11.37 12.78
N PRO A 154 -2.86 -10.04 12.63
CA PRO A 154 -1.99 -9.24 11.77
C PRO A 154 -0.57 -9.16 12.33
N ALA A 155 0.42 -9.23 11.44
CA ALA A 155 1.79 -8.83 11.77
C ALA A 155 1.81 -7.37 12.24
N ARG A 156 2.72 -7.03 13.14
CA ARG A 156 2.87 -5.66 13.66
C ARG A 156 4.32 -5.17 13.49
N PRO A 157 4.61 -4.29 12.51
CA PRO A 157 3.67 -3.67 11.58
C PRO A 157 3.24 -4.61 10.42
N LEU A 158 2.06 -4.33 9.86
CA LEU A 158 1.58 -4.83 8.58
C LEU A 158 2.43 -4.26 7.43
N ARG A 159 2.54 -5.04 6.36
CA ARG A 159 3.26 -4.75 5.12
C ARG A 159 2.29 -4.66 3.93
N ALA A 160 2.79 -4.14 2.81
CA ALA A 160 1.97 -3.81 1.64
C ALA A 160 1.21 -4.97 1.01
N ASP A 161 1.86 -6.13 0.96
CA ASP A 161 1.35 -7.37 0.37
C ASP A 161 0.33 -8.06 1.26
N ASP A 162 0.32 -7.81 2.58
CA ASP A 162 -0.55 -8.50 3.54
C ASP A 162 -2.05 -8.32 3.26
N LEU A 163 -2.48 -7.26 2.57
CA LEU A 163 -3.88 -6.81 2.49
C LEU A 163 -4.37 -6.45 1.08
N LEU A 164 -3.67 -6.89 0.02
CA LEU A 164 -4.02 -6.49 -1.36
C LEU A 164 -5.48 -6.78 -1.73
N PRO A 165 -6.05 -7.98 -1.47
CA PRO A 165 -7.45 -8.24 -1.80
C PRO A 165 -8.43 -7.36 -1.04
N GLU A 166 -8.22 -7.18 0.26
CA GLU A 166 -9.14 -6.43 1.12
C GLU A 166 -9.11 -4.95 0.80
N ARG A 167 -7.94 -4.38 0.53
CA ARG A 167 -7.78 -3.02 0.00
C ARG A 167 -8.55 -2.87 -1.32
N ALA A 168 -8.42 -3.82 -2.24
CA ALA A 168 -9.14 -3.79 -3.52
C ALA A 168 -10.67 -3.86 -3.34
N LEU A 169 -11.16 -4.62 -2.35
CA LEU A 169 -12.58 -4.73 -2.02
C LEU A 169 -13.15 -3.40 -1.48
N ILE A 170 -12.38 -2.63 -0.72
CA ILE A 170 -12.81 -1.33 -0.17
C ILE A 170 -12.52 -0.14 -1.10
N GLY A 171 -12.07 -0.38 -2.33
CA GLY A 171 -11.95 0.66 -3.35
C GLY A 171 -10.54 1.20 -3.58
N ASP A 172 -9.49 0.55 -3.06
CA ASP A 172 -8.11 0.94 -3.35
C ASP A 172 -7.72 0.53 -4.78
N ASP A 173 -7.73 1.50 -5.70
CA ASP A 173 -7.30 1.30 -7.08
C ASP A 173 -5.82 0.93 -7.21
N MET A 174 -4.97 1.31 -6.26
CA MET A 174 -3.56 0.92 -6.28
C MET A 174 -3.39 -0.57 -5.97
N ALA A 175 -4.16 -1.08 -5.01
CA ALA A 175 -4.20 -2.53 -4.73
C ALA A 175 -4.75 -3.33 -5.92
N ARG A 176 -5.75 -2.80 -6.62
CA ARG A 176 -6.25 -3.40 -7.87
C ARG A 176 -5.20 -3.43 -8.96
N GLU A 177 -4.47 -2.32 -9.15
CA GLU A 177 -3.38 -2.24 -10.12
C GLU A 177 -2.23 -3.20 -9.77
N GLU A 178 -1.89 -3.33 -8.50
CA GLU A 178 -0.85 -4.23 -8.01
C GLU A 178 -1.25 -5.71 -8.19
N LEU A 179 -2.47 -6.09 -7.82
CA LEU A 179 -3.01 -7.43 -8.10
C LEU A 179 -3.02 -7.74 -9.60
N TYR A 180 -3.30 -6.75 -10.44
CA TYR A 180 -3.26 -6.92 -11.88
C TYR A 180 -1.84 -7.08 -12.42
N ARG A 181 -0.95 -6.11 -12.15
CA ARG A 181 0.40 -6.09 -12.74
C ARG A 181 1.35 -7.11 -12.12
N ASN A 182 1.38 -7.18 -10.79
CA ASN A 182 2.41 -7.90 -10.06
C ASN A 182 2.01 -9.36 -9.79
N VAL A 183 0.71 -9.68 -9.86
CA VAL A 183 0.22 -11.05 -9.63
C VAL A 183 -0.37 -11.63 -10.90
N TYR A 184 -1.43 -11.04 -11.45
CA TYR A 184 -2.13 -11.62 -12.60
C TYR A 184 -1.26 -11.64 -13.88
N GLN A 185 -0.67 -10.51 -14.29
CA GLN A 185 0.15 -10.45 -15.50
C GLN A 185 1.43 -11.29 -15.36
N VAL A 186 2.07 -11.29 -14.18
CA VAL A 186 3.22 -12.15 -13.89
C VAL A 186 2.85 -13.63 -14.01
N LEU A 187 1.70 -14.02 -13.45
CA LEU A 187 1.21 -15.41 -13.54
C LEU A 187 0.82 -15.79 -14.97
N HIS A 188 0.21 -14.87 -15.73
CA HIS A 188 -0.19 -15.09 -17.12
C HIS A 188 1.02 -15.19 -18.05
N GLY A 189 2.09 -14.47 -17.74
CA GLY A 189 3.33 -14.46 -18.51
C GLY A 189 3.17 -13.89 -19.93
N SER A 190 4.29 -13.85 -20.67
CA SER A 190 4.32 -13.34 -22.05
C SER A 190 4.08 -14.41 -23.13
N SER A 191 4.04 -15.69 -22.75
CA SER A 191 3.93 -16.83 -23.66
C SER A 191 2.60 -17.51 -23.47
N GLU A 192 1.75 -17.51 -24.50
CA GLU A 192 0.47 -18.21 -24.49
C GLU A 192 0.61 -19.73 -24.25
N ASP A 193 1.78 -20.28 -24.58
CA ASP A 193 2.10 -21.69 -24.36
C ASP A 193 2.50 -22.05 -22.92
N ASP A 194 2.70 -21.08 -22.00
CA ASP A 194 3.05 -21.40 -20.61
C ASP A 194 1.81 -21.92 -19.85
N PRO A 195 1.78 -23.21 -19.44
CA PRO A 195 0.60 -23.79 -18.82
C PRO A 195 0.45 -23.42 -17.33
N THR A 196 1.33 -22.57 -16.78
CA THR A 196 1.36 -22.20 -15.35
C THR A 196 0.06 -21.51 -14.94
N PHE A 197 -0.37 -20.48 -15.66
CA PHE A 197 -1.64 -19.78 -15.40
C PHE A 197 -2.84 -20.72 -15.41
N VAL A 198 -2.96 -21.54 -16.47
CA VAL A 198 -4.05 -22.51 -16.61
C VAL A 198 -4.06 -23.50 -15.45
N THR A 199 -2.87 -23.94 -15.02
CA THR A 199 -2.73 -24.89 -13.90
C THR A 199 -3.18 -24.26 -12.58
N VAL A 200 -2.71 -23.06 -12.25
CA VAL A 200 -3.11 -22.34 -11.02
C VAL A 200 -4.60 -22.03 -11.03
N SER A 201 -5.13 -21.47 -12.13
CA SER A 201 -6.55 -21.15 -12.22
C SER A 201 -7.44 -22.40 -12.09
N THR A 202 -7.02 -23.54 -12.65
CA THR A 202 -7.77 -24.79 -12.55
C THR A 202 -7.71 -25.35 -11.14
N PHE A 203 -6.53 -25.31 -10.52
CA PHE A 203 -6.33 -25.74 -9.14
C PHE A 203 -7.22 -25.01 -8.14
N LEU A 204 -7.25 -23.68 -8.22
CA LEU A 204 -8.09 -22.84 -7.36
C LEU A 204 -9.59 -23.11 -7.60
N ARG A 205 -10.02 -23.29 -8.86
CA ARG A 205 -11.41 -23.63 -9.21
C ARG A 205 -11.85 -24.99 -8.65
N HIS A 206 -10.93 -25.94 -8.50
CA HIS A 206 -11.19 -27.24 -7.87
C HIS A 206 -10.91 -27.26 -6.36
N GLY A 207 -10.92 -26.10 -5.70
CA GLY A 207 -10.80 -25.99 -4.24
C GLY A 207 -9.46 -26.49 -3.70
N GLY A 208 -8.39 -26.37 -4.48
CA GLY A 208 -7.05 -26.82 -4.08
C GLY A 208 -6.81 -28.33 -4.21
N SER A 209 -7.65 -29.06 -4.97
CA SER A 209 -7.45 -30.49 -5.20
C SER A 209 -6.44 -30.77 -6.32
N LEU A 210 -5.30 -31.35 -5.95
CA LEU A 210 -4.29 -31.79 -6.92
C LEU A 210 -4.81 -32.88 -7.86
N GLU A 211 -5.59 -33.84 -7.34
CA GLU A 211 -6.13 -34.96 -8.13
C GLU A 211 -7.16 -34.49 -9.14
N ALA A 212 -8.10 -33.62 -8.73
CA ALA A 212 -9.10 -33.08 -9.63
C ALA A 212 -8.46 -32.21 -10.73
N THR A 213 -7.45 -31.42 -10.37
CA THR A 213 -6.69 -30.59 -11.30
C THR A 213 -5.92 -31.43 -12.31
N ALA A 214 -5.23 -32.47 -11.84
CA ALA A 214 -4.50 -33.40 -12.68
C ALA A 214 -5.41 -34.11 -13.68
N LYS A 215 -6.59 -34.54 -13.21
CA LYS A 215 -7.62 -35.17 -14.04
C LYS A 215 -8.18 -34.22 -15.11
N GLU A 216 -8.52 -32.98 -14.74
CA GLU A 216 -9.04 -31.97 -15.67
C GLU A 216 -8.01 -31.62 -16.75
N LEU A 217 -6.75 -31.44 -16.37
CA LEU A 217 -5.68 -31.05 -17.28
C LEU A 217 -5.03 -32.24 -18.01
N ASN A 218 -5.47 -33.47 -17.74
CA ASN A 218 -4.89 -34.71 -18.26
C ASN A 218 -3.35 -34.79 -18.09
N ILE A 219 -2.87 -34.46 -16.88
CA ILE A 219 -1.46 -34.51 -16.50
C ILE A 219 -1.27 -35.28 -15.21
N HIS A 220 -0.03 -35.63 -14.88
CA HIS A 220 0.29 -36.26 -13.60
C HIS A 220 0.18 -35.25 -12.44
N PRO A 221 -0.30 -35.64 -11.23
CA PRO A 221 -0.35 -34.75 -10.06
C PRO A 221 0.99 -34.09 -9.70
N ASN A 222 2.11 -34.77 -9.95
CA ASN A 222 3.45 -34.17 -9.75
C ASN A 222 3.72 -32.98 -10.69
N THR A 223 3.18 -33.01 -11.92
CA THR A 223 3.28 -31.88 -12.86
C THR A 223 2.48 -30.69 -12.35
N VAL A 224 1.33 -30.92 -11.71
CA VAL A 224 0.56 -29.87 -11.03
C VAL A 224 1.41 -29.25 -9.92
N ARG A 225 1.94 -30.07 -8.99
CA ARG A 225 2.80 -29.57 -7.89
C ARG A 225 3.98 -28.75 -8.40
N TYR A 226 4.66 -29.23 -9.43
CA TYR A 226 5.79 -28.52 -10.04
C TYR A 226 5.39 -27.13 -10.56
N ARG A 227 4.26 -27.05 -11.28
CA ARG A 227 3.77 -25.77 -11.83
C ARG A 227 3.28 -24.81 -10.74
N LEU A 228 2.61 -25.32 -9.70
CA LEU A 228 2.23 -24.50 -8.54
C LEU A 228 3.47 -23.93 -7.84
N LYS A 229 4.50 -24.75 -7.65
CA LYS A 229 5.77 -24.29 -7.07
C LYS A 229 6.43 -23.20 -7.93
N ARG A 230 6.48 -23.37 -9.25
CA ARG A 230 7.00 -22.36 -10.19
C ARG A 230 6.18 -21.05 -10.14
N ALA A 231 4.86 -21.15 -9.98
CA ALA A 231 4.00 -19.97 -9.80
C ALA A 231 4.32 -19.23 -8.50
N ALA A 232 4.55 -19.95 -7.40
CA ALA A 232 4.97 -19.36 -6.13
C ALA A 232 6.35 -18.69 -6.24
N GLU A 233 7.30 -19.32 -6.93
CA GLU A 233 8.65 -18.76 -7.17
C GLU A 233 8.63 -17.47 -8.01
N THR A 234 7.64 -17.30 -8.90
CA THR A 234 7.56 -16.14 -9.80
C THR A 234 6.67 -15.02 -9.26
N THR A 235 5.55 -15.36 -8.62
CA THR A 235 4.57 -14.39 -8.11
C THR A 235 4.77 -14.05 -6.64
N GLY A 236 5.47 -14.90 -5.89
CA GLY A 236 5.56 -14.82 -4.42
C GLY A 236 4.39 -15.47 -3.67
N TRP A 237 3.36 -15.97 -4.37
CA TRP A 237 2.13 -16.48 -3.77
C TRP A 237 1.98 -18.00 -3.95
N ASP A 238 1.86 -18.75 -2.85
CA ASP A 238 1.65 -20.19 -2.87
C ASP A 238 0.16 -20.55 -2.96
N ALA A 239 -0.30 -21.03 -4.12
CA ALA A 239 -1.69 -21.42 -4.31
C ALA A 239 -2.18 -22.52 -3.33
N THR A 240 -1.28 -23.28 -2.68
CA THR A 240 -1.64 -24.31 -1.70
C THR A 240 -1.88 -23.75 -0.30
N ASP A 241 -1.41 -22.53 -0.02
CA ASP A 241 -1.75 -21.80 1.19
C ASP A 241 -3.13 -21.11 1.04
N PRO A 242 -4.06 -21.25 1.99
CA PRO A 242 -5.39 -20.64 1.88
C PRO A 242 -5.41 -19.11 1.77
N ARG A 243 -4.46 -18.42 2.40
CA ARG A 243 -4.37 -16.96 2.36
C ARG A 243 -3.88 -16.51 1.00
N ASP A 244 -2.82 -17.11 0.49
CA ASP A 244 -2.25 -16.80 -0.82
C ASP A 244 -3.20 -17.20 -1.95
N ALA A 245 -3.93 -18.32 -1.79
CA ALA A 245 -5.00 -18.72 -2.71
C ALA A 245 -6.09 -17.65 -2.84
N PHE A 246 -6.44 -16.94 -1.76
CA PHE A 246 -7.38 -15.82 -1.82
C PHE A 246 -6.81 -14.63 -2.60
N VAL A 247 -5.53 -14.33 -2.43
CA VAL A 247 -4.83 -13.30 -3.21
C VAL A 247 -4.84 -13.63 -4.70
N LEU A 248 -4.44 -14.86 -5.06
CA LEU A 248 -4.41 -15.35 -6.44
C LEU A 248 -5.81 -15.37 -7.08
N ASN A 249 -6.84 -15.84 -6.37
CA ASN A 249 -8.22 -15.81 -6.86
C ASN A 249 -8.68 -14.38 -7.15
N THR A 250 -8.36 -13.44 -6.26
CA THR A 250 -8.72 -12.02 -6.43
C THR A 250 -8.00 -11.41 -7.62
N ALA A 251 -6.68 -11.65 -7.77
CA ALA A 251 -5.90 -11.20 -8.91
C ALA A 251 -6.44 -11.75 -10.23
N ILE A 252 -6.75 -13.05 -10.31
CA ILE A 252 -7.34 -13.69 -11.50
C ILE A 252 -8.70 -13.08 -11.86
N ALA A 253 -9.54 -12.78 -10.85
CA ALA A 253 -10.82 -12.13 -11.08
C ALA A 253 -10.65 -10.72 -11.66
N ILE A 254 -9.76 -9.90 -11.06
CA ILE A 254 -9.44 -8.55 -11.54
C ILE A 254 -8.91 -8.58 -12.98
N GLY A 255 -7.94 -9.46 -13.26
CA GLY A 255 -7.37 -9.62 -14.59
C GLY A 255 -8.42 -9.96 -15.65
N ARG A 256 -9.28 -10.94 -15.36
CA ARG A 256 -10.39 -11.32 -16.27
C ARG A 256 -11.43 -10.22 -16.48
N ILE A 257 -11.62 -9.31 -15.51
CA ILE A 257 -12.53 -8.17 -15.67
C ILE A 257 -11.89 -7.12 -16.58
N ARG A 258 -10.59 -6.87 -16.41
CA ARG A 258 -9.85 -5.82 -17.13
C ARG A 258 -9.48 -6.17 -18.57
N ASP A 259 -9.15 -7.44 -18.84
CA ASP A 259 -8.67 -7.91 -20.14
C ASP A 259 -9.81 -8.40 -21.06
N ARG A 260 -11.06 -8.16 -20.68
CA ARG A 260 -12.25 -8.46 -21.49
C ARG A 260 -12.56 -7.37 -22.50
#